data_AF-A0A433BIM9-F1
#
_entry.id   AF-A0A433BIM9-F1
#
_cell.length_a   1.000
_cell.length_b   1.000
_cell.length_c   1.000
_cell.angle_alpha   90.00
_cell.angle_beta   90.00
_cell.angle_gamma   90.00
#
_symmetry.space_group_name_H-M   'P 1'
#
loop_
_entity.id
_entity.type
_entity.pdbx_description
1 polymer ?
#
loop_
_entity_poly.entity_id
_entity_poly.type
_entity_poly.pdbx_seq_one_letter_code
_entity_poly.pdbx_strand_id
1 'polypeptide(L)'
;MPLQFADRLDNVETSAIRELFKLLGKPGIISFAGGFPDSAMFDVDGIREAVNTALTEEAGGALQYGATEGYNPLREQLARFMTDKGASEVAPENLIVTTGSQ
;
A
#
# COMPACT_ATOMS: atom_id res chain seq x y z
N MET A 1 1.27 -6.21 -40.06
CA MET A 1 1.64 -7.40 -39.26
C MET A 1 0.87 -7.33 -37.96
N PRO A 2 0.21 -8.41 -37.50
CA PRO A 2 -0.40 -8.42 -36.17
C PRO A 2 0.70 -8.29 -35.11
N LEU A 3 0.45 -7.48 -34.07
CA LEU A 3 1.35 -7.35 -32.93
C LEU A 3 1.42 -8.67 -32.18
N GLN A 4 2.61 -9.23 -32.04
CA GLN A 4 2.83 -10.46 -31.30
C GLN A 4 3.07 -10.12 -29.82
N PHE A 5 2.11 -10.48 -28.97
CA PHE A 5 2.19 -10.31 -27.52
C PHE A 5 2.84 -11.54 -26.87
N ALA A 6 3.31 -11.39 -25.63
CA ALA A 6 3.81 -12.51 -24.84
C ALA A 6 2.64 -13.33 -24.28
N ASP A 7 2.74 -14.66 -24.30
CA ASP A 7 1.67 -15.60 -23.89
C ASP A 7 1.07 -15.31 -22.50
N ARG A 8 1.86 -14.77 -21.56
CA ARG A 8 1.35 -14.39 -20.22
C ARG A 8 0.24 -13.33 -20.25
N LEU A 9 0.17 -12.53 -21.32
CA LEU A 9 -0.84 -11.50 -21.49
C LEU A 9 -2.23 -12.08 -21.80
N ASP A 10 -2.31 -13.33 -22.26
CA ASP A 10 -3.59 -14.01 -22.49
C ASP A 10 -4.39 -14.22 -21.19
N ASN A 11 -3.72 -14.20 -20.03
CA ASN A 11 -4.32 -14.37 -18.71
C ASN A 11 -4.55 -13.06 -17.95
N VAL A 12 -4.30 -11.90 -18.57
CA VAL A 12 -4.53 -10.60 -17.93
C VAL A 12 -5.99 -10.21 -18.12
N GLU A 13 -6.78 -10.35 -17.06
CA GLU A 13 -8.19 -9.97 -17.07
C GLU A 13 -8.44 -8.61 -16.40
N THR A 14 -9.46 -7.91 -16.88
CA THR A 14 -9.95 -6.69 -16.20
C THR A 14 -10.78 -7.06 -14.99
N SER A 15 -10.55 -6.38 -13.86
CA SER A 15 -11.35 -6.59 -12.65
C SER A 15 -12.84 -6.25 -12.87
N ALA A 16 -13.73 -7.24 -12.64
CA ALA A 16 -15.18 -7.05 -12.68
C ALA A 16 -15.68 -6.00 -11.66
N ILE A 17 -14.95 -5.82 -10.55
CA ILE A 17 -15.25 -4.82 -9.52
C ILE A 17 -15.14 -3.40 -10.09
N ARG A 18 -14.27 -3.16 -11.08
CA ARG A 18 -14.10 -1.85 -11.71
C ARG A 18 -15.37 -1.36 -12.41
N GLU A 19 -16.18 -2.27 -12.96
CA GLU A 19 -17.47 -1.93 -13.56
C GLU A 19 -18.52 -1.57 -12.50
N LEU A 20 -18.52 -2.28 -11.36
CA LEU A 20 -19.39 -1.94 -10.23
C LEU A 20 -19.06 -0.57 -9.64
N PHE A 21 -17.79 -0.17 -9.66
CA PHE A 21 -17.36 1.15 -9.18
C PHE A 21 -17.90 2.32 -10.01
N LYS A 22 -18.28 2.13 -11.27
CA LYS A 22 -18.96 3.19 -12.05
C LYS A 22 -20.31 3.60 -11.46
N LEU A 23 -20.89 2.76 -10.61
CA LEU A 23 -22.14 3.03 -9.91
C LEU A 23 -21.93 3.74 -8.57
N LEU A 24 -20.70 3.76 -8.02
CA LEU A 24 -20.38 4.52 -6.82
C LEU A 24 -20.56 6.01 -7.09
N GLY A 25 -21.31 6.69 -6.22
CA GLY A 25 -21.58 8.13 -6.34
C GLY A 25 -22.66 8.50 -7.36
N LYS A 26 -23.32 7.54 -8.02
CA LYS A 26 -24.49 7.84 -8.86
C LYS A 26 -25.65 8.32 -7.98
N PRO A 27 -26.24 9.51 -8.23
CA PRO A 27 -27.36 10.02 -7.45
C PRO A 27 -28.52 9.00 -7.40
N GLY A 28 -29.09 8.81 -6.20
CA GLY A 28 -30.17 7.84 -5.96
C GLY A 28 -29.70 6.42 -5.67
N ILE A 29 -28.39 6.14 -5.63
CA ILE A 29 -27.83 4.84 -5.27
C ILE A 29 -27.09 4.94 -3.92
N ILE A 30 -27.44 4.05 -2.99
CA ILE A 30 -26.65 3.77 -1.78
C ILE A 30 -25.87 2.48 -2.05
N SER A 31 -24.55 2.55 -2.04
CA SER A 31 -23.68 1.41 -2.35
C SER A 31 -23.04 0.83 -1.09
N PHE A 32 -23.19 -0.47 -0.90
CA PHE A 32 -22.49 -1.26 0.12
C PHE A 32 -21.32 -2.07 -0.46
N ALA A 33 -21.02 -1.90 -1.75
CA ALA A 33 -20.03 -2.70 -2.47
C ALA A 33 -18.61 -2.10 -2.46
N GLY A 34 -18.43 -0.91 -1.87
CA GLY A 34 -17.13 -0.27 -1.77
C GLY A 34 -16.25 -0.96 -0.73
N GLY A 35 -15.01 -1.29 -1.10
CA GLY A 35 -13.98 -1.86 -0.21
C GLY A 35 -12.95 -0.85 0.27
N PHE A 36 -13.17 0.45 0.05
CA PHE A 36 -12.24 1.51 0.42
C PHE A 36 -12.58 2.05 1.82
N PRO A 37 -11.57 2.35 2.65
CA PRO A 37 -11.80 3.07 3.91
C PRO A 37 -12.37 4.46 3.65
N ASP A 38 -13.14 4.98 4.62
CA ASP A 38 -13.67 6.35 4.58
C ASP A 38 -12.52 7.37 4.62
N SER A 39 -12.45 8.25 3.62
CA SER A 39 -11.39 9.25 3.52
C SER A 39 -11.45 10.31 4.61
N ALA A 40 -12.63 10.52 5.22
CA ALA A 40 -12.77 11.43 6.37
C ALA A 40 -12.04 10.90 7.62
N MET A 41 -11.68 9.61 7.66
CA MET A 41 -10.97 8.98 8.75
C MET A 41 -9.44 9.00 8.58
N PHE A 42 -8.93 9.56 7.48
CA PHE A 42 -7.49 9.68 7.29
C PHE A 42 -6.89 10.75 8.20
N ASP A 43 -5.84 10.39 8.92
CA ASP A 43 -5.05 11.33 9.74
C ASP A 43 -4.11 12.17 8.85
N VAL A 44 -4.70 13.14 8.16
CA VAL A 44 -3.98 14.02 7.23
C VAL A 44 -2.91 14.83 7.95
N ASP A 45 -3.15 15.24 9.18
CA ASP A 45 -2.23 16.06 9.95
C ASP A 45 -1.03 15.24 10.43
N GLY A 46 -1.26 14.04 10.96
CA GLY A 46 -0.19 13.11 11.35
C GLY A 46 0.66 12.66 10.17
N ILE A 47 0.05 12.38 9.00
CA ILE A 47 0.80 12.07 7.77
C ILE A 47 1.69 13.25 7.37
N ARG A 48 1.15 14.48 7.41
CA ARG A 48 1.93 15.68 7.06
C ARG A 48 3.12 15.87 8.00
N GLU A 49 2.91 15.71 9.29
CA GLU A 49 3.97 15.77 10.30
C GLU A 49 5.06 14.73 10.03
N ALA A 50 4.68 13.46 9.85
CA ALA A 50 5.62 12.39 9.57
C ALA A 50 6.47 12.63 8.32
N VAL A 51 5.85 13.12 7.23
CA VAL A 51 6.56 13.47 5.99
C VAL A 51 7.55 14.61 6.23
N ASN A 52 7.13 15.67 6.92
CA ASN A 52 8.01 16.80 7.21
C ASN A 52 9.20 16.39 8.08
N THR A 53 8.98 15.56 9.10
CA THR A 53 10.04 15.02 9.96
C THR A 53 11.02 14.20 9.14
N ALA A 54 10.54 13.25 8.33
CA ALA A 54 11.41 12.43 7.48
C ALA A 54 12.27 13.25 6.52
N LEU A 55 11.69 14.29 5.91
CA LEU A 55 12.40 15.18 5.00
C LEU A 55 13.35 16.16 5.71
N THR A 56 13.09 16.49 6.98
CA THR A 56 13.95 17.39 7.75
C THR A 56 15.14 16.65 8.36
N GLU A 57 14.89 15.47 8.91
CA GLU A 57 15.87 14.71 9.70
C GLU A 57 16.67 13.72 8.83
N GLU A 58 16.04 13.11 7.82
CA GLU A 58 16.64 12.01 7.06
C GLU A 58 16.30 12.07 5.56
N ALA A 59 16.35 13.26 4.96
CA ALA A 59 16.03 13.48 3.54
C ALA A 59 16.73 12.50 2.58
N GLY A 60 18.00 12.20 2.85
CA GLY A 60 18.79 11.26 2.05
C GLY A 60 18.23 9.84 2.12
N GLY A 61 17.90 9.34 3.32
CA GLY A 61 17.30 8.02 3.49
C GLY A 61 15.89 7.92 2.90
N ALA A 62 15.12 9.02 2.94
CA ALA A 62 13.76 9.08 2.40
C ALA A 62 13.70 9.14 0.85
N LEU A 63 14.69 9.74 0.20
CA LEU A 63 14.64 10.05 -1.24
C LEU A 63 15.64 9.27 -2.12
N GLN A 64 16.67 8.66 -1.53
CA GLN A 64 17.66 7.87 -2.26
C GLN A 64 17.23 6.41 -2.40
N TYR A 65 17.83 5.71 -3.36
CA TYR A 65 17.79 4.24 -3.38
C TYR A 65 18.21 3.64 -2.04
N GLY A 66 17.46 2.62 -1.61
CA GLY A 66 17.70 1.88 -0.38
C GLY A 66 17.89 0.38 -0.63
N ALA A 67 17.96 -0.37 0.46
CA ALA A 67 18.01 -1.83 0.43
C ALA A 67 16.72 -2.43 -0.15
N THR A 68 16.83 -3.55 -0.87
CA THR A 68 15.70 -4.24 -1.51
C THR A 68 14.66 -4.73 -0.49
N GLU A 69 15.13 -5.13 0.69
CA GLU A 69 14.30 -5.59 1.81
C GLU A 69 13.44 -4.45 2.39
N GLY A 70 13.86 -3.20 2.19
CA GLY A 70 13.23 -2.00 2.70
C GLY A 70 13.98 -1.35 3.86
N TYR A 71 13.55 -0.13 4.19
CA TYR A 71 14.14 0.72 5.22
C TYR A 71 14.13 0.03 6.59
N ASN A 72 15.30 -0.16 7.19
CA ASN A 72 15.45 -1.00 8.39
C ASN A 72 14.63 -0.50 9.60
N PRO A 73 14.61 0.81 9.93
CA PRO A 73 13.77 1.30 11.03
C PRO A 73 12.28 1.04 10.82
N LEU A 74 11.78 1.03 9.58
CA LEU A 74 10.40 0.64 9.29
C LEU A 74 10.18 -0.85 9.61
N ARG A 75 11.09 -1.74 9.20
CA ARG A 75 11.00 -3.18 9.48
C ARG A 75 11.02 -3.48 10.98
N GLU A 76 11.81 -2.74 11.76
CA GLU A 76 11.81 -2.84 13.23
C GLU A 76 10.46 -2.44 13.85
N GLN A 77 9.86 -1.34 13.39
CA GLN A 77 8.55 -0.91 13.87
C GLN A 77 7.43 -1.87 13.45
N LEU A 78 7.48 -2.42 12.24
CA LEU A 78 6.52 -3.42 11.77
C LEU A 78 6.62 -4.71 12.60
N ALA A 79 7.83 -5.18 12.90
CA ALA A 79 8.02 -6.36 13.75
C ALA A 79 7.37 -6.16 15.13
N ARG A 80 7.64 -5.02 15.78
CA ARG A 80 7.00 -4.65 17.06
C ARG A 80 5.47 -4.56 16.95
N PHE A 81 4.97 -3.88 15.93
CA PHE A 81 3.55 -3.74 15.67
C PHE A 81 2.85 -5.10 15.51
N MET A 82 3.46 -6.04 14.79
CA MET A 82 2.93 -7.38 14.61
C MET A 82 2.95 -8.18 15.92
N THR A 83 4.02 -8.07 16.71
CA THR A 83 4.11 -8.69 18.04
C THR A 83 3.03 -8.15 18.98
N ASP A 84 2.79 -6.84 18.98
CA ASP A 84 1.73 -6.21 19.78
C ASP A 84 0.32 -6.65 19.34
N LYS A 85 0.18 -7.13 18.09
CA LYS A 85 -1.05 -7.74 17.55
C LYS A 85 -1.16 -9.24 17.80
N GLY A 86 -0.17 -9.85 18.48
CA GLY A 86 -0.19 -11.26 18.88
C GLY A 86 0.57 -12.21 17.94
N ALA A 87 1.34 -11.70 16.97
CA ALA A 87 2.22 -12.55 16.18
C ALA A 87 3.47 -12.94 17.00
N SER A 88 3.81 -14.23 17.01
CA SER A 88 5.00 -14.75 17.69
C SER A 88 6.24 -14.68 16.79
N GLU A 89 7.39 -14.36 17.37
CA GLU A 89 8.71 -14.51 16.74
C GLU A 89 8.90 -13.69 15.44
N VAL A 90 8.27 -12.51 15.35
CA VAL A 90 8.46 -11.61 14.20
C VAL A 90 9.77 -10.84 14.36
N ALA A 91 10.75 -11.14 13.51
CA ALA A 91 12.04 -10.47 13.45
C ALA A 91 12.14 -9.59 12.18
N PRO A 92 12.79 -8.41 12.22
CA PRO A 92 12.91 -7.50 11.07
C PRO A 92 13.57 -8.13 9.83
N GLU A 93 14.44 -9.12 10.04
CA GLU A 93 15.15 -9.87 8.99
C GLU A 93 14.22 -10.79 8.21
N ASN A 94 13.08 -11.15 8.79
CA ASN A 94 12.05 -11.99 8.16
C ASN A 94 11.01 -11.14 7.38
N LEU A 95 11.20 -9.82 7.30
CA LEU A 95 10.26 -8.90 6.66
C LEU A 95 10.87 -8.27 5.39
N ILE A 96 10.05 -8.17 4.35
CA ILE A 96 10.31 -7.38 3.15
C ILE A 96 9.16 -6.39 2.91
N VAL A 97 9.50 -5.16 2.55
CA VAL A 97 8.52 -4.12 2.20
C VAL A 97 8.17 -4.23 0.71
N THR A 98 6.88 -4.33 0.42
CA THR A 98 6.34 -4.37 -0.95
C THR A 98 5.45 -3.16 -1.24
N THR A 99 5.16 -2.91 -2.52
CA THR A 99 4.25 -1.84 -2.95
C THR A 99 2.80 -2.32 -2.87
N GLY A 100 2.33 -2.55 -1.64
CA GLY A 100 1.05 -3.19 -1.38
C GLY A 100 1.13 -4.72 -1.45
N SER A 101 0.01 -5.37 -1.13
CA SER A 101 -0.08 -6.84 -1.04
C SER A 101 -0.52 -7.52 -2.35
N GLN A 102 -0.75 -6.75 -3.42
CA GLN A 102 -1.32 -7.23 -4.68
C GLN A 102 -0.29 -7.94 -5.56
#